data_AF-A0A495Z1A6-F1
#
_entry.id   AF-A0A495Z1A6-F1
#
_cell.length_a   1.000
_cell.length_b   1.000
_cell.length_c   1.000
_cell.angle_alpha   90.00
_cell.angle_beta   90.00
_cell.angle_gamma   90.00
#
_symmetry.space_group_name_H-M   'P 1'
#
loop_
_entity.id
_entity.type
_entity.pdbx_description
1 polymer ?
#
loop_
_entity_poly.entity_id
_entity_poly.type
_entity_poly.pdbx_seq_one_letter_code
_entity_poly.pdbx_strand_id
1 'polypeptide(L)'
;MGWHSAHYTTNSSIVGSLLCQINSLSRYRNRWTQHHRGLKNGWDVLRGETSISHRSRICRTQPTFSGILNRCLKGNRQQGRVKRCNFRIPHVFASHIINGASLSMELKEHINDIRNRLEQKLFLNETAVRLGIVDRLLNALGWETFDTQRVFPEYPINGGRVDYALCHPPGKPIVFIEVKRVGNIEGAERQLFEYAFHEGVPILILTDGQKWRFFHPSGAGNYQERLVRELDLITNDSEESSECLLKYLAYAAVQAGIAVQTIVADYQKVSQQREALRHLPEAWENLLSGTSENSEFLIEAVQSETEYLCGSRPTHEQIFDFLNALSKGTGIDLDLQTTMQKTPERPKAQRQQRQVNGNEVKPASPDPRLRSESPRKEKYTAYFQELIDQLREQHNFTKVRRAMKGQHYYAFASGSTGIKYVAGFSKQQKVYLRLSINFGDREKNTSFFDVLEERKAKITAQFDVPLYWDRRDGDGVLRCHIDAYRKGSIDSDASALEAFRAWHIENLLKFKAVFTPEIQRARETLQSR
;
A
#
# COMPACT_ATOMS: atom_id res chain seq x y z
N MET A 1 -39.87 -40.97 -9.42
CA MET A 1 -41.12 -41.62 -9.87
C MET A 1 -42.24 -40.77 -9.31
N GLY A 2 -42.86 -39.81 -9.99
CA GLY A 2 -43.44 -39.80 -11.33
C GLY A 2 -44.89 -39.33 -11.15
N TRP A 3 -45.47 -38.71 -12.19
CA TRP A 3 -46.86 -38.26 -12.33
C TRP A 3 -47.16 -36.76 -12.12
N HIS A 4 -47.20 -36.08 -13.25
CA HIS A 4 -47.95 -34.86 -13.52
C HIS A 4 -49.46 -35.06 -13.33
N SER A 5 -50.14 -33.98 -12.95
CA SER A 5 -51.45 -33.63 -13.52
C SER A 5 -51.69 -32.13 -13.36
N ALA A 6 -51.89 -31.48 -14.50
CA ALA A 6 -52.44 -30.13 -14.61
C ALA A 6 -53.97 -30.24 -14.66
N HIS A 7 -54.69 -29.28 -14.08
CA HIS A 7 -56.01 -28.88 -14.58
C HIS A 7 -56.22 -27.38 -14.37
N TYR A 8 -56.48 -26.73 -15.50
CA TYR A 8 -57.03 -25.39 -15.68
C TYR A 8 -58.55 -25.38 -15.44
N THR A 9 -59.11 -24.24 -15.03
CA THR A 9 -60.33 -23.59 -15.56
C THR A 9 -60.52 -22.25 -14.83
N THR A 10 -60.10 -21.14 -15.43
CA THR A 10 -60.89 -20.16 -16.22
C THR A 10 -61.82 -19.28 -15.38
N ASN A 11 -61.57 -17.96 -15.42
CA ASN A 11 -62.66 -17.06 -15.78
C ASN A 11 -62.16 -15.99 -16.76
N SER A 12 -62.78 -16.00 -17.93
CA SER A 12 -62.56 -15.12 -19.06
C SER A 12 -63.48 -13.90 -18.99
N SER A 13 -63.03 -12.73 -19.41
CA SER A 13 -63.82 -11.90 -20.34
C SER A 13 -63.00 -10.74 -20.90
N ILE A 14 -62.87 -10.74 -22.24
CA ILE A 14 -62.75 -9.60 -23.16
C ILE A 14 -61.36 -8.91 -23.14
N VAL A 15 -60.37 -9.20 -24.00
CA VAL A 15 -60.24 -9.33 -25.48
C VAL A 15 -60.69 -8.10 -26.27
N GLY A 16 -59.74 -7.38 -26.90
CA GLY A 16 -60.09 -6.52 -28.04
C GLY A 16 -59.12 -5.41 -28.45
N SER A 17 -58.05 -5.78 -29.17
CA SER A 17 -57.53 -5.09 -30.37
C SER A 17 -56.41 -4.03 -30.31
N LEU A 18 -55.44 -4.33 -31.19
CA LEU A 18 -54.25 -3.64 -31.68
C LEU A 18 -54.40 -2.15 -32.07
N LEU A 19 -53.27 -1.43 -31.94
CA LEU A 19 -52.80 -0.36 -32.84
C LEU A 19 -53.82 0.71 -33.30
N CYS A 20 -53.81 1.88 -32.67
CA CYS A 20 -53.68 3.16 -33.38
C CYS A 20 -53.50 4.36 -32.42
N GLN A 21 -52.84 5.39 -32.95
CA GLN A 21 -52.61 6.75 -32.43
C GLN A 21 -51.50 6.86 -31.35
N ILE A 22 -50.28 7.31 -31.65
CA ILE A 22 -49.89 8.45 -32.51
C ILE A 22 -50.84 9.63 -32.29
N ASN A 23 -50.62 10.40 -31.22
CA ASN A 23 -50.62 11.87 -31.22
C ASN A 23 -50.55 12.45 -29.80
N SER A 24 -49.34 12.77 -29.35
CA SER A 24 -49.05 14.15 -28.94
C SER A 24 -47.63 14.49 -29.38
N LEU A 25 -47.57 14.88 -30.65
CA LEU A 25 -46.41 15.43 -31.33
C LEU A 25 -46.04 16.80 -30.75
N SER A 26 -44.76 17.13 -30.93
CA SER A 26 -44.23 18.47 -31.16
C SER A 26 -44.17 19.42 -29.96
N ARG A 27 -42.95 19.56 -29.41
CA ARG A 27 -42.23 20.85 -29.37
C ARG A 27 -40.77 20.59 -29.02
N TYR A 28 -39.88 21.09 -29.88
CA TYR A 28 -38.43 21.18 -29.75
C TYR A 28 -37.57 19.94 -30.06
N ARG A 29 -37.66 19.49 -31.32
CA ARG A 29 -36.46 19.17 -32.12
C ARG A 29 -36.44 20.18 -33.28
N ASN A 30 -35.58 21.21 -33.19
CA ASN A 30 -35.04 22.01 -34.32
C ASN A 30 -34.26 23.24 -33.79
N ARG A 31 -32.94 23.11 -33.68
CA ARG A 31 -31.99 24.18 -33.95
C ARG A 31 -30.70 23.48 -34.40
N TRP A 32 -30.07 24.00 -35.46
CA TRP A 32 -28.94 23.43 -36.22
C TRP A 32 -29.31 22.57 -37.44
N THR A 33 -29.96 23.18 -38.42
CA THR A 33 -29.43 23.32 -39.81
C THR A 33 -30.48 24.00 -40.71
N GLN A 34 -30.35 25.32 -40.92
CA GLN A 34 -30.56 26.00 -42.22
C GLN A 34 -30.38 27.52 -42.05
N HIS A 35 -29.25 28.04 -42.56
CA HIS A 35 -29.26 29.18 -43.47
C HIS A 35 -28.13 28.95 -44.49
N HIS A 36 -28.54 28.77 -45.76
CA HIS A 36 -27.83 28.95 -47.04
C HIS A 36 -26.46 28.27 -47.20
N ARG A 37 -26.23 27.26 -48.06
CA ARG A 37 -26.51 27.09 -49.51
C ARG A 37 -26.27 28.35 -50.37
N GLY A 38 -25.14 28.30 -51.08
CA GLY A 38 -24.75 29.04 -52.30
C GLY A 38 -23.22 29.20 -52.29
N LEU A 39 -22.39 28.72 -53.21
CA LEU A 39 -22.49 28.16 -54.55
C LEU A 39 -21.43 27.04 -54.68
N LYS A 40 -21.78 25.86 -55.22
CA LYS A 40 -21.34 25.35 -56.54
C LYS A 40 -19.96 25.81 -57.07
N ASN A 41 -19.10 24.81 -57.22
CA ASN A 41 -18.25 24.50 -58.38
C ASN A 41 -17.08 25.43 -58.75
N GLY A 42 -15.89 24.83 -58.84
CA GLY A 42 -15.15 24.89 -60.10
C GLY A 42 -13.67 25.25 -60.04
N TRP A 43 -12.86 24.26 -60.41
CA TRP A 43 -11.68 24.35 -61.28
C TRP A 43 -10.33 24.82 -60.74
N ASP A 44 -9.37 23.93 -61.02
CA ASP A 44 -7.93 24.12 -61.02
C ASP A 44 -7.43 25.21 -61.99
N VAL A 45 -6.15 25.52 -61.78
CA VAL A 45 -5.09 25.97 -62.72
C VAL A 45 -4.83 27.49 -62.89
N LEU A 46 -3.53 27.80 -62.72
CA LEU A 46 -2.64 28.80 -63.37
C LEU A 46 -2.24 30.07 -62.59
N ARG A 47 -0.97 30.01 -62.13
CA ARG A 47 0.20 30.85 -62.51
C ARG A 47 0.04 32.37 -62.71
N GLY A 48 1.00 33.11 -62.15
CA GLY A 48 1.44 34.46 -62.58
C GLY A 48 1.57 35.40 -61.37
N GLU A 49 2.73 35.48 -60.74
CA GLU A 49 3.72 36.57 -60.93
C GLU A 49 3.11 37.98 -60.83
N THR A 50 3.47 38.73 -59.79
CA THR A 50 4.41 39.87 -59.89
C THR A 50 4.60 40.56 -58.54
N SER A 51 5.77 41.17 -58.43
CA SER A 51 6.43 41.74 -57.26
C SER A 51 6.00 43.18 -56.95
N ILE A 52 6.46 43.66 -55.79
CA ILE A 52 6.84 45.05 -55.38
C ILE A 52 6.41 45.24 -53.91
N SER A 53 7.28 44.93 -52.95
CA SER A 53 8.25 45.84 -52.27
C SER A 53 7.60 46.93 -51.39
N HIS A 54 7.59 46.73 -50.07
CA HIS A 54 8.27 47.63 -49.12
C HIS A 54 8.37 47.01 -47.71
N ARG A 55 9.47 47.36 -47.06
CA ARG A 55 10.06 46.81 -45.83
C ARG A 55 9.22 47.06 -44.56
N SER A 56 9.14 46.07 -43.66
CA SER A 56 9.64 46.20 -42.27
C SER A 56 9.44 44.93 -41.41
N ARG A 57 10.57 44.38 -40.94
CA ARG A 57 10.82 43.66 -39.67
C ARG A 57 10.04 42.37 -39.32
N ILE A 58 10.66 41.26 -39.69
CA ILE A 58 11.03 40.08 -38.88
C ILE A 58 10.62 40.12 -37.39
N CYS A 59 9.70 39.23 -36.96
CA CYS A 59 9.96 38.03 -36.13
C CYS A 59 8.64 37.42 -35.61
N ARG A 60 8.37 36.17 -36.01
CA ARG A 60 7.45 35.25 -35.31
C ARG A 60 8.21 34.65 -34.13
N THR A 61 7.58 34.51 -32.96
CA THR A 61 7.72 33.35 -32.07
C THR A 61 6.61 33.37 -31.00
N GLN A 62 5.80 32.32 -30.98
CA GLN A 62 4.95 31.96 -29.85
C GLN A 62 5.86 31.55 -28.66
N PRO A 63 5.50 31.90 -27.40
CA PRO A 63 6.33 31.53 -26.27
C PRO A 63 6.17 30.04 -25.94
N THR A 64 7.29 29.31 -25.94
CA THR A 64 7.41 27.97 -25.38
C THR A 64 7.46 28.02 -23.86
N PHE A 65 6.96 26.96 -23.22
CA PHE A 65 6.81 26.77 -21.77
C PHE A 65 8.13 26.89 -20.95
N SER A 66 9.27 27.04 -21.61
CA SER A 66 10.60 27.23 -21.00
C SER A 66 10.88 28.69 -20.59
N GLY A 67 10.12 29.68 -21.11
CA GLY A 67 10.38 31.11 -20.90
C GLY A 67 9.91 31.71 -19.57
N ILE A 68 9.14 30.97 -18.76
CA ILE A 68 8.57 31.46 -17.49
C ILE A 68 9.45 31.08 -16.29
N LEU A 69 10.29 30.04 -16.40
CA LEU A 69 11.13 29.58 -15.28
C LEU A 69 12.39 30.42 -15.04
N ASN A 70 12.91 31.11 -16.06
CA ASN A 70 14.19 31.83 -15.96
C ASN A 70 14.10 33.29 -15.51
N ARG A 71 12.91 33.78 -15.15
CA ARG A 71 12.73 35.17 -14.65
C ARG A 71 12.64 35.28 -13.12
N CYS A 72 12.74 34.16 -12.38
CA CYS A 72 12.67 34.14 -10.90
C CYS A 72 14.01 33.91 -10.19
N LEU A 73 15.16 33.86 -10.88
CA LEU A 73 16.45 33.52 -10.25
C LEU A 73 17.55 34.60 -10.33
N LYS A 74 17.20 35.87 -10.54
CA LYS A 74 18.13 36.99 -10.32
C LYS A 74 17.44 38.21 -9.73
N GLY A 75 17.72 38.53 -8.47
CA GLY A 75 17.55 39.87 -7.92
C GLY A 75 16.93 39.99 -6.53
N ASN A 76 17.81 40.20 -5.54
CA ASN A 76 17.62 40.88 -4.25
C ASN A 76 16.91 40.19 -3.06
N ARG A 77 17.79 39.82 -2.11
CA ARG A 77 17.59 39.84 -0.66
C ARG A 77 16.90 41.14 -0.23
N GLN A 78 15.83 41.03 0.56
CA GLN A 78 15.58 41.73 1.83
C GLN A 78 14.13 41.49 2.29
N GLN A 79 14.01 41.12 3.57
CA GLN A 79 12.82 41.15 4.43
C GLN A 79 11.72 40.09 4.23
N GLY A 80 11.28 39.56 5.38
CA GLY A 80 10.50 38.35 5.50
C GLY A 80 9.01 38.53 5.28
N ARG A 81 8.43 37.59 4.54
CA ARG A 81 7.06 37.07 4.71
C ARG A 81 6.92 35.87 3.78
N VAL A 82 6.96 34.65 4.33
CA VAL A 82 6.67 33.44 3.57
C VAL A 82 5.17 33.40 3.32
N LYS A 83 4.72 33.94 2.18
CA LYS A 83 3.38 33.66 1.64
C LYS A 83 3.42 32.24 1.07
N ARG A 84 2.72 31.31 1.71
CA ARG A 84 2.43 29.97 1.17
C ARG A 84 1.64 30.13 -0.13
N CYS A 85 2.28 29.93 -1.27
CA CYS A 85 1.58 29.71 -2.53
C CYS A 85 1.00 28.28 -2.51
N ASN A 86 -0.27 28.16 -2.17
CA ASN A 86 -1.04 26.93 -2.36
C ASN A 86 -1.19 26.68 -3.87
N PHE A 87 -0.35 25.80 -4.41
CA PHE A 87 -0.56 25.21 -5.72
C PHE A 87 -1.70 24.20 -5.59
N ARG A 88 -2.95 24.67 -5.74
CA ARG A 88 -4.12 23.79 -5.88
C ARG A 88 -4.02 23.07 -7.22
N ILE A 89 -3.74 21.77 -7.18
CA ILE A 89 -4.01 20.87 -8.30
C ILE A 89 -5.52 20.92 -8.55
N PRO A 90 -6.00 21.29 -9.75
CA PRO A 90 -7.44 21.37 -10.00
C PRO A 90 -8.07 19.98 -9.85
N HIS A 91 -9.01 19.88 -8.91
CA HIS A 91 -9.75 18.67 -8.54
C HIS A 91 -10.79 18.22 -9.58
N VAL A 92 -10.60 18.58 -10.85
CA VAL A 92 -11.57 18.36 -11.93
C VAL A 92 -10.94 17.57 -13.07
N PHE A 93 -10.43 16.37 -12.75
CA PHE A 93 -10.25 15.29 -13.73
C PHE A 93 -10.43 13.89 -13.08
N ALA A 94 -11.27 13.82 -12.04
CA ALA A 94 -11.66 12.57 -11.38
C ALA A 94 -13.11 12.15 -11.69
N SER A 95 -13.63 12.59 -12.83
CA SER A 95 -14.92 12.11 -13.35
C SER A 95 -14.72 11.64 -14.78
N HIS A 96 -14.17 10.44 -14.93
CA HIS A 96 -14.41 9.44 -16.00
C HIS A 96 -13.67 8.11 -15.70
N ILE A 97 -13.53 7.73 -14.42
CA ILE A 97 -13.12 6.37 -14.04
C ILE A 97 -14.40 5.53 -13.93
N ILE A 98 -14.95 5.14 -15.08
CA ILE A 98 -15.90 4.01 -15.15
C ILE A 98 -15.14 2.72 -15.57
N ASN A 99 -13.82 2.79 -15.82
CA ASN A 99 -12.99 1.63 -16.19
C ASN A 99 -12.01 1.12 -15.09
N GLY A 100 -11.86 1.83 -13.95
CA GLY A 100 -10.82 1.51 -12.95
C GLY A 100 -11.08 0.26 -12.10
N ALA A 101 -12.34 0.00 -11.75
CA ALA A 101 -12.71 -1.21 -11.00
C ALA A 101 -12.63 -2.48 -11.87
N SER A 102 -12.99 -2.37 -13.16
CA SER A 102 -12.88 -3.48 -14.12
C SER A 102 -11.42 -3.88 -14.33
N LEU A 103 -10.53 -2.89 -14.54
CA LEU A 103 -9.11 -3.13 -14.75
C LEU A 103 -8.43 -3.74 -13.51
N SER A 104 -8.81 -3.30 -12.30
CA SER A 104 -8.32 -3.87 -11.04
C SER A 104 -8.78 -5.32 -10.85
N MET A 105 -10.04 -5.64 -11.15
CA MET A 105 -10.53 -7.01 -11.12
C MET A 105 -9.81 -7.90 -12.15
N GLU A 106 -9.62 -7.43 -13.39
CA GLU A 106 -8.89 -8.15 -14.44
C GLU A 106 -7.41 -8.39 -14.07
N LEU A 107 -6.72 -7.37 -13.53
CA LEU A 107 -5.33 -7.51 -13.09
C LEU A 107 -5.20 -8.50 -11.93
N LYS A 108 -6.12 -8.47 -10.98
CA LYS A 108 -6.13 -9.38 -9.84
C LYS A 108 -6.25 -10.84 -10.28
N GLU A 109 -7.08 -11.12 -11.28
CA GLU A 109 -7.21 -12.45 -11.87
C GLU A 109 -5.90 -12.92 -12.53
N HIS A 110 -5.23 -12.03 -13.27
CA HIS A 110 -3.90 -12.31 -13.80
C HIS A 110 -2.87 -12.60 -12.71
N ILE A 111 -2.84 -11.82 -11.62
CA ILE A 111 -1.95 -12.05 -10.48
C ILE A 111 -2.24 -13.39 -9.80
N ASN A 112 -3.51 -13.75 -9.60
CA ASN A 112 -3.89 -15.03 -9.01
C ASN A 112 -3.42 -16.22 -9.86
N ASP A 113 -3.61 -16.15 -11.18
CA ASP A 113 -3.14 -17.21 -12.07
C ASP A 113 -1.61 -17.29 -12.09
N ILE A 114 -0.91 -16.14 -12.13
CA ILE A 114 0.55 -16.09 -12.03
C ILE A 114 1.01 -16.71 -10.70
N ARG A 115 0.37 -16.38 -9.57
CA ARG A 115 0.69 -16.93 -8.25
C ARG A 115 0.58 -18.45 -8.26
N ASN A 116 -0.55 -18.99 -8.73
CA ASN A 116 -0.76 -20.43 -8.80
C ASN A 116 0.34 -21.13 -9.63
N ARG A 117 0.75 -20.51 -10.75
CA ARG A 117 1.80 -21.04 -11.63
C ARG A 117 3.22 -20.89 -11.03
N LEU A 118 3.47 -19.85 -10.25
CA LEU A 118 4.70 -19.66 -9.48
C LEU A 118 4.82 -20.72 -8.36
N GLU A 119 3.74 -20.99 -7.63
CA GLU A 119 3.69 -22.04 -6.60
C GLU A 119 3.94 -23.43 -7.19
N GLN A 120 3.47 -23.67 -8.42
CA GLN A 120 3.74 -24.89 -9.20
C GLN A 120 5.13 -24.90 -9.86
N LYS A 121 5.95 -23.86 -9.70
CA LYS A 121 7.30 -23.72 -10.26
C LYS A 121 7.35 -23.86 -11.79
N LEU A 122 6.35 -23.33 -12.50
CA LEU A 122 6.23 -23.46 -13.95
C LEU A 122 7.14 -22.49 -14.75
N PHE A 123 7.70 -21.47 -14.11
CA PHE A 123 8.55 -20.47 -14.75
C PHE A 123 10.04 -20.83 -14.58
N LEU A 124 10.54 -21.72 -15.43
CA LEU A 124 11.86 -22.36 -15.27
C LEU A 124 13.06 -21.49 -15.66
N ASN A 125 12.86 -20.47 -16.49
CA ASN A 125 13.92 -19.60 -16.98
C ASN A 125 13.44 -18.15 -17.10
N GLU A 126 14.36 -17.25 -17.40
CA GLU A 126 14.12 -15.81 -17.48
C GLU A 126 13.14 -15.47 -18.59
N THR A 127 13.24 -16.13 -19.75
CA THR A 127 12.29 -15.96 -20.86
C THR A 127 10.86 -16.33 -20.45
N ALA A 128 10.68 -17.38 -19.64
CA ALA A 128 9.37 -17.76 -19.13
C ALA A 128 8.80 -16.71 -18.15
N VAL A 129 9.66 -16.07 -17.35
CA VAL A 129 9.26 -14.95 -16.48
C VAL A 129 8.88 -13.74 -17.33
N ARG A 130 9.70 -13.38 -18.32
CA ARG A 130 9.45 -12.27 -19.25
C ARG A 130 8.11 -12.41 -19.97
N LEU A 131 7.91 -13.49 -20.70
CA LEU A 131 6.70 -13.70 -21.51
C LEU A 131 5.46 -14.04 -20.65
N GLY A 132 5.65 -14.90 -19.65
CA GLY A 132 4.54 -15.49 -18.89
C GLY A 132 4.04 -14.63 -17.72
N ILE A 133 4.87 -13.70 -17.25
CA ILE A 133 4.56 -12.82 -16.11
C ILE A 133 4.65 -11.36 -16.53
N VAL A 134 5.83 -10.89 -16.96
CA VAL A 134 6.06 -9.45 -17.19
C VAL A 134 5.19 -8.94 -18.33
N ASP A 135 5.26 -9.53 -19.52
CA ASP A 135 4.46 -9.10 -20.68
C ASP A 135 2.96 -9.19 -20.40
N ARG A 136 2.53 -10.24 -19.70
CA ARG A 136 1.13 -10.42 -19.30
C ARG A 136 0.67 -9.29 -18.38
N LEU A 137 1.44 -8.96 -17.37
CA LEU A 137 1.10 -7.88 -16.43
C LEU A 137 1.19 -6.51 -17.12
N LEU A 138 2.17 -6.28 -17.99
CA LEU A 138 2.26 -5.04 -18.77
C LEU A 138 1.02 -4.82 -19.64
N ASN A 139 0.57 -5.85 -20.37
CA ASN A 139 -0.68 -5.78 -21.13
C ASN A 139 -1.89 -5.45 -20.24
N ALA A 140 -2.03 -6.15 -19.10
CA ALA A 140 -3.11 -5.89 -18.14
C ALA A 140 -3.04 -4.48 -17.52
N LEU A 141 -1.85 -3.89 -17.43
CA LEU A 141 -1.61 -2.53 -16.94
C LEU A 141 -1.80 -1.46 -18.04
N GLY A 142 -2.26 -1.86 -19.23
CA GLY A 142 -2.56 -0.97 -20.35
C GLY A 142 -1.35 -0.62 -21.21
N TRP A 143 -0.22 -1.32 -21.06
CA TRP A 143 0.90 -1.19 -21.97
C TRP A 143 0.68 -2.06 -23.21
N GLU A 144 0.77 -1.46 -24.39
CA GLU A 144 0.73 -2.20 -25.65
C GLU A 144 2.11 -2.84 -25.89
N THR A 145 2.30 -4.11 -25.50
CA THR A 145 3.60 -4.79 -25.62
C THR A 145 4.05 -5.06 -27.05
N PHE A 146 3.14 -4.92 -28.02
CA PHE A 146 3.43 -5.05 -29.45
C PHE A 146 3.87 -3.72 -30.09
N ASP A 147 3.69 -2.59 -29.41
CA ASP A 147 4.20 -1.29 -29.85
C ASP A 147 5.60 -1.08 -29.25
N THR A 148 6.63 -1.31 -30.07
CA THR A 148 8.04 -1.18 -29.66
C THR A 148 8.45 0.24 -29.32
N GLN A 149 7.64 1.25 -29.64
CA GLN A 149 7.87 2.62 -29.19
C GLN A 149 7.31 2.87 -27.80
N ARG A 150 6.40 2.04 -27.29
CA ARG A 150 5.86 2.13 -25.91
C ARG A 150 6.48 1.13 -24.97
N VAL A 151 6.70 -0.10 -25.44
CA VAL A 151 7.39 -1.16 -24.71
C VAL A 151 8.54 -1.63 -25.57
N PHE A 152 9.74 -1.13 -25.31
CA PHE A 152 10.93 -1.45 -26.07
C PHE A 152 11.65 -2.62 -25.38
N PRO A 153 11.63 -3.85 -25.93
CA PRO A 153 12.38 -4.97 -25.38
C PRO A 153 13.87 -4.86 -25.71
N GLU A 154 14.74 -5.33 -24.81
CA GLU A 154 16.20 -5.33 -25.03
C GLU A 154 16.74 -3.93 -25.37
N TYR A 155 16.25 -2.90 -24.66
CA TYR A 155 16.56 -1.51 -24.96
C TYR A 155 18.08 -1.26 -24.80
N PRO A 156 18.75 -0.79 -25.87
CA PRO A 156 20.20 -0.62 -25.86
C PRO A 156 20.60 0.57 -25.00
N ILE A 157 21.66 0.39 -24.20
CA ILE A 157 22.25 1.42 -23.35
C ILE A 157 23.77 1.34 -23.52
N ASN A 158 24.48 2.46 -23.32
CA ASN A 158 25.93 2.44 -23.41
C ASN A 158 26.53 1.40 -22.44
N GLY A 159 27.12 0.33 -23.00
CA GLY A 159 27.70 -0.78 -22.24
C GLY A 159 26.78 -1.96 -21.95
N GLY A 160 25.56 -2.00 -22.50
CA GLY A 160 24.67 -3.14 -22.32
C GLY A 160 23.28 -2.94 -22.91
N ARG A 161 22.30 -3.61 -22.30
CA ARG A 161 20.88 -3.49 -22.63
C ARG A 161 20.06 -3.83 -21.40
N VAL A 162 18.87 -3.25 -21.30
CA VAL A 162 17.89 -3.56 -20.27
C VAL A 162 16.73 -4.35 -20.88
N ASP A 163 16.17 -5.30 -20.13
CA ASP A 163 15.16 -6.21 -20.68
C ASP A 163 13.93 -5.50 -21.25
N TYR A 164 13.47 -4.45 -20.56
CA TYR A 164 12.39 -3.59 -21.03
C TYR A 164 12.64 -2.12 -20.71
N ALA A 165 12.38 -1.27 -21.69
CA ALA A 165 12.16 0.15 -21.50
C ALA A 165 10.71 0.50 -21.80
N LEU A 166 10.00 1.02 -20.80
CA LEU A 166 8.65 1.55 -20.97
C LEU A 166 8.72 3.04 -21.26
N CYS A 167 8.14 3.44 -22.38
CA CYS A 167 8.36 4.74 -22.98
C CYS A 167 7.10 5.59 -22.96
N HIS A 168 7.22 6.82 -22.45
CA HIS A 168 6.19 7.84 -22.57
C HIS A 168 6.80 9.25 -22.56
N PRO A 169 6.63 10.08 -23.62
CA PRO A 169 6.01 9.76 -24.91
C PRO A 169 6.74 8.61 -25.66
N PRO A 170 6.16 8.07 -26.74
CA PRO A 170 6.77 6.97 -27.49
C PRO A 170 8.24 7.23 -27.85
N GLY A 171 9.10 6.23 -27.66
CA GLY A 171 10.55 6.30 -27.85
C GLY A 171 11.34 6.98 -26.72
N LYS A 172 10.69 7.54 -25.69
CA LYS A 172 11.36 8.16 -24.55
C LYS A 172 11.18 7.33 -23.27
N PRO A 173 12.23 6.67 -22.75
CA PRO A 173 12.11 5.79 -21.59
C PRO A 173 11.77 6.53 -20.29
N ILE A 174 10.81 5.99 -19.54
CA ILE A 174 10.39 6.46 -18.22
C ILE A 174 10.51 5.37 -17.14
N VAL A 175 10.44 4.10 -17.54
CA VAL A 175 10.65 2.95 -16.65
C VAL A 175 11.63 2.00 -17.30
N PHE A 176 12.61 1.55 -16.54
CA PHE A 176 13.43 0.40 -16.90
C PHE A 176 13.06 -0.80 -16.03
N ILE A 177 12.91 -1.96 -16.66
CA ILE A 177 12.64 -3.23 -15.99
C ILE A 177 13.75 -4.21 -16.34
N GLU A 178 14.47 -4.68 -15.32
CA GLU A 178 15.38 -5.83 -15.41
C GLU A 178 14.68 -7.06 -14.85
N VAL A 179 14.77 -8.17 -15.57
CA VAL A 179 14.12 -9.43 -15.26
C VAL A 179 15.17 -10.49 -14.97
N LYS A 180 14.95 -11.28 -13.92
CA LYS A 180 15.81 -12.41 -13.55
C LYS A 180 14.99 -13.69 -13.46
N ARG A 181 15.70 -14.82 -13.31
CA ARG A 181 15.08 -16.12 -13.00
C ARG A 181 14.50 -16.09 -11.59
N VAL A 182 13.35 -16.75 -11.40
CA VAL A 182 12.68 -16.89 -10.09
C VAL A 182 13.68 -17.31 -9.02
N GLY A 183 13.76 -16.53 -7.93
CA GLY A 183 14.66 -16.75 -6.80
C GLY A 183 16.08 -16.17 -6.96
N ASN A 184 16.39 -15.53 -8.09
CA ASN A 184 17.73 -15.00 -8.40
C ASN A 184 17.74 -13.48 -8.62
N ILE A 185 17.08 -12.74 -7.73
CA ILE A 185 16.93 -11.29 -7.83
C ILE A 185 18.12 -10.50 -7.22
N GLU A 186 18.91 -11.11 -6.34
CA GLU A 186 19.96 -10.40 -5.59
C GLU A 186 21.21 -10.10 -6.45
N GLY A 187 21.80 -8.92 -6.26
CA GLY A 187 23.03 -8.50 -6.93
C GLY A 187 22.82 -7.91 -8.32
N ALA A 188 21.61 -7.99 -8.86
CA ALA A 188 21.24 -7.41 -10.15
C ALA A 188 20.99 -5.89 -10.08
N GLU A 189 20.92 -5.30 -8.88
CA GLU A 189 20.68 -3.87 -8.70
C GLU A 189 21.78 -3.04 -9.36
N ARG A 190 23.05 -3.46 -9.23
CA ARG A 190 24.18 -2.71 -9.78
C ARG A 190 24.03 -2.49 -11.29
N GLN A 191 23.72 -3.56 -12.02
CA GLN A 191 23.54 -3.52 -13.48
C GLN A 191 22.41 -2.55 -13.86
N LEU A 192 21.25 -2.66 -13.20
CA LEU A 192 20.09 -1.82 -13.45
C LEU A 192 20.34 -0.33 -13.15
N PHE A 193 21.07 -0.02 -12.08
CA PHE A 193 21.40 1.37 -11.72
C PHE A 193 22.49 1.99 -12.61
N GLU A 194 23.47 1.23 -13.08
CA GLU A 194 24.48 1.71 -14.04
C GLU A 194 23.80 2.20 -15.32
N TYR A 195 22.80 1.48 -15.81
CA TYR A 195 21.99 1.88 -16.97
C TYR A 195 21.18 3.17 -16.73
N ALA A 196 20.57 3.28 -15.56
CA ALA A 196 19.77 4.45 -15.19
C ALA A 196 20.59 5.74 -15.12
N PHE A 197 21.86 5.66 -14.71
CA PHE A 197 22.75 6.82 -14.59
C PHE A 197 23.01 7.48 -15.94
N HIS A 198 23.08 6.70 -17.03
CA HIS A 198 23.34 7.22 -18.36
C HIS A 198 22.13 7.88 -19.02
N GLU A 199 20.93 7.31 -18.84
CA GLU A 199 19.71 7.77 -19.52
C GLU A 199 18.83 8.69 -18.65
N GLY A 200 19.01 8.69 -17.33
CA GLY A 200 18.24 9.54 -16.41
C GLY A 200 16.78 9.11 -16.23
N VAL A 201 16.51 7.81 -16.28
CA VAL A 201 15.14 7.27 -16.22
C VAL A 201 14.53 7.45 -14.82
N PRO A 202 13.28 7.93 -14.68
CA PRO A 202 12.68 8.22 -13.37
C PRO A 202 12.35 7.01 -12.47
N ILE A 203 12.14 5.82 -13.05
CA ILE A 203 11.70 4.62 -12.33
C ILE A 203 12.54 3.41 -12.75
N LEU A 204 13.05 2.66 -11.78
CA LEU A 204 13.67 1.35 -12.02
C LEU A 204 12.88 0.25 -11.34
N ILE A 205 12.74 -0.87 -12.03
CA ILE A 205 12.09 -2.07 -11.53
C ILE A 205 13.03 -3.25 -11.73
N LEU A 206 13.21 -4.03 -10.68
CA LEU A 206 13.90 -5.32 -10.73
C LEU A 206 12.91 -6.40 -10.34
N THR A 207 12.77 -7.44 -11.16
CA THR A 207 11.82 -8.53 -10.89
C THR A 207 12.38 -9.89 -11.25
N ASP A 208 12.00 -10.91 -10.50
CA ASP A 208 12.19 -12.32 -10.87
C ASP A 208 10.86 -13.02 -11.19
N GLY A 209 9.79 -12.23 -11.35
CA GLY A 209 8.42 -12.69 -11.52
C GLY A 209 7.66 -12.80 -10.20
N GLN A 210 8.29 -13.33 -9.14
CA GLN A 210 7.69 -13.40 -7.81
C GLN A 210 7.86 -12.07 -7.07
N LYS A 211 9.09 -11.60 -6.95
CA LYS A 211 9.45 -10.36 -6.28
C LYS A 211 9.55 -9.23 -7.28
N TRP A 212 9.03 -8.08 -6.91
CA TRP A 212 9.04 -6.84 -7.68
C TRP A 212 9.57 -5.72 -6.81
N ARG A 213 10.76 -5.22 -7.13
CA ARG A 213 11.43 -4.13 -6.42
C ARG A 213 11.33 -2.86 -7.24
N PHE A 214 10.73 -1.82 -6.66
CA PHE A 214 10.59 -0.49 -7.26
C PHE A 214 11.60 0.45 -6.62
N PHE A 215 12.39 1.14 -7.43
CA PHE A 215 13.43 2.05 -6.95
C PHE A 215 13.21 3.47 -7.44
N HIS A 216 13.66 4.42 -6.61
CA HIS A 216 13.83 5.81 -6.99
C HIS A 216 15.31 6.07 -7.32
N PRO A 217 15.71 6.09 -8.61
CA PRO A 217 17.12 6.12 -9.00
C PRO A 217 17.88 7.35 -8.51
N SER A 218 17.21 8.51 -8.46
CA SER A 218 17.78 9.78 -7.99
C SER A 218 17.83 9.91 -6.46
N GLY A 219 17.40 8.89 -5.72
CA GLY A 219 17.48 8.87 -4.26
C GLY A 219 18.92 8.88 -3.74
N ALA A 220 19.11 9.35 -2.52
CA ALA A 220 20.37 9.28 -1.80
C ALA A 220 20.64 7.87 -1.27
N GLY A 221 21.93 7.58 -1.01
CA GLY A 221 22.36 6.31 -0.42
C GLY A 221 22.75 5.24 -1.43
N ASN A 222 22.97 4.03 -0.93
CA ASN A 222 23.27 2.84 -1.73
C ASN A 222 22.00 2.32 -2.48
N TYR A 223 22.13 1.27 -3.29
CA TYR A 223 21.00 0.77 -4.09
C TYR A 223 19.81 0.30 -3.25
N GLN A 224 20.06 -0.40 -2.14
CA GLN A 224 19.00 -0.84 -1.23
C GLN A 224 18.34 0.34 -0.53
N GLU A 225 19.11 1.38 -0.26
CA GLU A 225 18.60 2.61 0.33
C GLU A 225 17.66 3.38 -0.59
N ARG A 226 17.75 3.15 -1.90
CA ARG A 226 16.88 3.72 -2.94
C ARG A 226 15.64 2.87 -3.25
N LEU A 227 15.48 1.73 -2.59
CA LEU A 227 14.30 0.88 -2.70
C LEU A 227 13.09 1.62 -2.09
N VAL A 228 12.02 1.71 -2.86
CA VAL A 228 10.74 2.33 -2.46
C VAL A 228 9.76 1.28 -1.98
N ARG A 229 9.65 0.18 -2.72
CA ARG A 229 8.73 -0.92 -2.40
C ARG A 229 9.27 -2.24 -2.92
N GLU A 230 9.20 -3.27 -2.09
CA GLU A 230 9.25 -4.67 -2.53
C GLU A 230 7.84 -5.25 -2.45
N LEU A 231 7.43 -5.96 -3.50
CA LEU A 231 6.18 -6.70 -3.58
C LEU A 231 6.52 -8.16 -3.88
N ASP A 232 5.99 -9.10 -3.10
CA ASP A 232 6.13 -10.53 -3.34
C ASP A 232 4.75 -11.10 -3.69
N LEU A 233 4.56 -11.49 -4.96
CA LEU A 233 3.26 -11.92 -5.48
C LEU A 233 2.73 -13.20 -4.81
N ILE A 234 3.56 -14.00 -4.14
CA ILE A 234 3.11 -15.19 -3.40
C ILE A 234 2.61 -14.80 -2.02
N THR A 235 3.35 -13.96 -1.30
CA THR A 235 3.07 -13.66 0.11
C THR A 235 2.14 -12.47 0.32
N ASN A 236 2.15 -11.48 -0.58
CA ASN A 236 1.24 -10.34 -0.53
C ASN A 236 -0.15 -10.72 -1.03
N ASP A 237 -1.18 -10.07 -0.47
CA ASP A 237 -2.55 -10.23 -0.94
C ASP A 237 -2.69 -9.75 -2.40
N SER A 238 -3.57 -10.39 -3.18
CA SER A 238 -3.72 -10.04 -4.61
C SER A 238 -4.29 -8.66 -4.83
N GLU A 239 -5.15 -8.18 -3.93
CA GLU A 239 -5.69 -6.82 -4.01
C GLU A 239 -4.56 -5.81 -3.78
N GLU A 240 -3.78 -5.99 -2.71
CA GLU A 240 -2.61 -5.16 -2.40
C GLU A 240 -1.60 -5.17 -3.56
N SER A 241 -1.36 -6.34 -4.15
CA SER A 241 -0.47 -6.52 -5.29
C SER A 241 -0.98 -5.77 -6.53
N SER A 242 -2.28 -5.85 -6.80
CA SER A 242 -2.94 -5.18 -7.92
C SER A 242 -2.88 -3.66 -7.75
N GLU A 243 -3.23 -3.16 -6.58
CA GLU A 243 -3.16 -1.73 -6.25
C GLU A 243 -1.73 -1.20 -6.38
N CYS A 244 -0.74 -1.96 -5.89
CA CYS A 244 0.67 -1.59 -5.98
C CYS A 244 1.15 -1.48 -7.44
N LEU A 245 0.82 -2.47 -8.28
CA LEU A 245 1.20 -2.48 -9.69
C LEU A 245 0.47 -1.38 -10.48
N LEU A 246 -0.82 -1.16 -10.24
CA LEU A 246 -1.58 -0.07 -10.86
C LEU A 246 -0.97 1.29 -10.51
N LYS A 247 -0.65 1.49 -9.24
CA LYS A 247 -0.11 2.75 -8.71
C LYS A 247 1.24 3.12 -9.30
N TYR A 248 2.15 2.15 -9.46
CA TYR A 248 3.53 2.42 -9.90
C TYR A 248 3.80 2.15 -11.37
N LEU A 249 3.00 1.30 -12.03
CA LEU A 249 3.34 0.77 -13.35
C LEU A 249 2.22 0.89 -14.38
N ALA A 250 0.97 1.26 -14.03
CA ALA A 250 -0.08 1.42 -15.04
C ALA A 250 0.30 2.48 -16.09
N TYR A 251 0.04 2.19 -17.37
CA TYR A 251 0.33 3.11 -18.47
C TYR A 251 -0.31 4.48 -18.24
N ALA A 252 -1.58 4.52 -17.82
CA ALA A 252 -2.28 5.76 -17.51
C ALA A 252 -1.64 6.55 -16.35
N ALA A 253 -1.11 5.86 -15.33
CA ALA A 253 -0.43 6.50 -14.20
C ALA A 253 0.93 7.07 -14.61
N VAL A 254 1.66 6.39 -15.49
CA VAL A 254 2.93 6.88 -16.06
C VAL A 254 2.67 8.05 -17.01
N GLN A 255 1.68 7.95 -17.89
CA GLN A 255 1.27 9.02 -18.81
C GLN A 255 0.88 10.31 -18.07
N ALA A 256 0.13 10.18 -16.97
CA ALA A 256 -0.26 11.33 -16.16
C ALA A 256 0.87 11.88 -15.27
N GLY A 257 2.05 11.23 -15.23
CA GLY A 257 3.16 11.57 -14.34
C GLY A 257 2.92 11.20 -12.85
N ILE A 258 1.78 10.59 -12.53
CA ILE A 258 1.37 10.21 -11.18
C ILE A 258 2.29 9.12 -10.63
N ALA A 259 2.67 8.13 -11.44
CA ALA A 259 3.54 7.03 -11.02
C ALA A 259 4.89 7.55 -10.48
N VAL A 260 5.53 8.48 -11.20
CA VAL A 260 6.81 9.09 -10.81
C VAL A 260 6.65 9.89 -9.52
N GLN A 261 5.64 10.77 -9.45
CA GLN A 261 5.38 11.57 -8.24
C GLN A 261 5.15 10.68 -7.02
N THR A 262 4.44 9.57 -7.21
CA THR A 262 4.09 8.64 -6.15
C THR A 262 5.32 7.86 -5.66
N ILE A 263 6.20 7.41 -6.57
CA ILE A 263 7.48 6.77 -6.21
C ILE A 263 8.35 7.74 -5.41
N VAL A 264 8.44 9.01 -5.83
CA VAL A 264 9.20 10.03 -5.10
C VAL A 264 8.61 10.26 -3.70
N ALA A 265 7.30 10.41 -3.59
CA ALA A 265 6.63 10.63 -2.30
C ALA A 265 6.81 9.44 -1.34
N ASP A 266 6.71 8.21 -1.85
CA ASP A 266 6.87 7.02 -1.02
C ASP A 266 8.35 6.76 -0.67
N TYR A 267 9.29 7.08 -1.57
CA TYR A 267 10.72 7.09 -1.25
C TYR A 267 11.03 8.04 -0.08
N GLN A 268 10.47 9.25 -0.08
CA GLN A 268 10.68 10.22 0.99
C GLN A 268 10.22 9.67 2.34
N LYS A 269 9.06 9.00 2.40
CA LYS A 269 8.56 8.38 3.64
C LYS A 269 9.52 7.29 4.14
N VAL A 270 9.97 6.41 3.24
CA VAL A 270 10.91 5.33 3.59
C VAL A 270 12.24 5.91 4.06
N SER A 271 12.75 6.94 3.39
CA SER A 271 13.99 7.63 3.77
C SER A 271 13.89 8.33 5.11
N GLN A 272 12.77 9.03 5.38
CA GLN A 272 12.53 9.69 6.67
C GLN A 272 12.46 8.67 7.81
N GLN A 273 11.77 7.56 7.61
CA GLN A 273 11.70 6.50 8.60
C GLN A 273 13.09 5.88 8.86
N ARG A 274 13.90 5.70 7.82
CA ARG A 274 15.28 5.21 7.96
C ARG A 274 16.14 6.19 8.75
N GLU A 275 16.04 7.49 8.47
CA GLU A 275 16.81 8.51 9.18
C GLU A 275 16.40 8.60 10.65
N ALA A 276 15.09 8.52 10.93
CA ALA A 276 14.58 8.42 12.29
C ALA A 276 15.18 7.21 13.03
N LEU A 277 15.24 6.05 12.39
CA LEU A 277 15.86 4.85 12.97
C LEU A 277 17.36 5.02 13.21
N ARG A 278 18.09 5.71 12.33
CA ARG A 278 19.54 5.98 12.50
C ARG A 278 19.83 6.89 13.69
N HIS A 279 18.94 7.83 13.99
CA HIS A 279 19.09 8.73 15.14
C HIS A 279 18.52 8.17 16.45
N LEU A 280 17.85 7.01 16.46
CA LEU A 280 17.34 6.42 17.70
C LEU A 280 18.43 6.15 18.76
N PRO A 281 19.61 5.60 18.42
CA PRO A 281 20.68 5.40 19.41
C PRO A 281 21.16 6.71 20.03
N GLU A 282 21.42 7.72 19.20
CA GLU A 282 21.83 9.05 19.66
C GLU A 282 20.73 9.70 20.51
N ALA A 283 19.46 9.59 20.09
CA ALA A 283 18.33 10.07 20.88
C ALA A 283 18.26 9.36 22.24
N TRP A 284 18.51 8.05 22.29
CA TRP A 284 18.56 7.27 23.53
C TRP A 284 19.72 7.70 24.44
N GLU A 285 20.92 7.87 23.90
CA GLU A 285 22.08 8.36 24.67
C GLU A 285 21.83 9.77 25.23
N ASN A 286 21.22 10.65 24.43
CA ASN A 286 20.85 12.00 24.87
C ASN A 286 19.79 11.98 25.99
N LEU A 287 18.86 11.02 25.98
CA LEU A 287 17.92 10.82 27.08
C LEU A 287 18.61 10.35 28.36
N LEU A 288 19.74 9.63 28.25
CA LEU A 288 20.49 9.09 29.39
C LEU A 288 21.57 10.03 29.94
N SER A 289 21.93 11.13 29.27
CA SER A 289 23.09 11.97 29.64
C SER A 289 22.90 12.83 30.91
N GLY A 290 21.81 12.65 31.67
CA GLY A 290 21.64 13.17 33.04
C GLY A 290 21.56 14.69 33.18
N THR A 291 21.59 15.44 32.06
CA THR A 291 21.61 16.91 32.03
C THR A 291 20.38 17.51 31.35
N SER A 292 19.42 16.70 30.92
CA SER A 292 18.21 17.15 30.23
C SER A 292 16.95 16.92 31.09
N GLU A 293 15.97 17.82 30.99
CA GLU A 293 14.63 17.64 31.58
C GLU A 293 14.01 16.29 31.19
N ASN A 294 14.32 15.78 29.98
CA ASN A 294 13.85 14.49 29.48
C ASN A 294 14.42 13.29 30.26
N SER A 295 15.64 13.41 30.79
CA SER A 295 16.26 12.40 31.66
C SER A 295 15.49 12.27 32.98
N GLU A 296 15.02 13.40 33.51
CA GLU A 296 14.24 13.44 34.75
C GLU A 296 12.87 12.76 34.57
N PHE A 297 12.16 13.02 33.47
CA PHE A 297 10.90 12.33 33.14
C PHE A 297 11.08 10.81 32.98
N LEU A 298 12.16 10.37 32.33
CA LEU A 298 12.44 8.95 32.17
C LEU A 298 12.73 8.28 33.51
N ILE A 299 13.53 8.93 34.36
CA ILE A 299 13.84 8.44 35.71
C ILE A 299 12.57 8.38 36.54
N GLU A 300 11.74 9.44 36.53
CA GLU A 300 10.47 9.50 37.27
C GLU A 300 9.51 8.40 36.82
N ALA A 301 9.39 8.13 35.52
CA ALA A 301 8.56 7.06 35.00
C ALA A 301 8.99 5.68 35.53
N VAL A 302 10.30 5.40 35.53
CA VAL A 302 10.85 4.15 36.08
C VAL A 302 10.73 4.10 37.60
N GLN A 303 10.91 5.21 38.30
CA GLN A 303 10.69 5.32 39.75
C GLN A 303 9.26 4.97 40.12
N SER A 304 8.29 5.61 39.46
CA SER A 304 6.87 5.42 39.75
C SER A 304 6.43 3.99 39.49
N GLU A 305 6.88 3.38 38.38
CA GLU A 305 6.54 1.98 38.08
C GLU A 305 7.21 1.02 39.07
N THR A 306 8.45 1.26 39.47
CA THR A 306 9.15 0.42 40.46
C THR A 306 8.49 0.50 41.84
N GLU A 307 8.16 1.72 42.27
CA GLU A 307 7.42 1.98 43.50
C GLU A 307 6.06 1.27 43.49
N TYR A 308 5.35 1.29 42.36
CA TYR A 308 4.10 0.56 42.20
C TYR A 308 4.27 -0.97 42.32
N LEU A 309 5.37 -1.53 41.79
CA LEU A 309 5.59 -2.98 41.78
C LEU A 309 6.05 -3.54 43.13
N CYS A 310 6.86 -2.81 43.89
CA CYS A 310 7.46 -3.32 45.14
C CYS A 310 7.14 -2.50 46.39
N GLY A 311 6.38 -1.41 46.26
CA GLY A 311 6.02 -0.51 47.37
C GLY A 311 7.19 0.34 47.89
N SER A 312 8.36 0.28 47.27
CA SER A 312 9.56 1.02 47.67
C SER A 312 10.05 1.87 46.50
N ARG A 313 10.27 3.17 46.75
CA ARG A 313 10.74 4.10 45.72
C ARG A 313 12.26 4.02 45.57
N PRO A 314 12.80 3.56 44.43
CA PRO A 314 14.24 3.56 44.18
C PRO A 314 14.79 4.98 44.03
N THR A 315 16.08 5.18 44.33
CA THR A 315 16.72 6.50 44.20
C THR A 315 16.98 6.85 42.72
N HIS A 316 17.15 8.14 42.44
CA HIS A 316 17.50 8.63 41.10
C HIS A 316 18.81 7.99 40.60
N GLU A 317 19.81 7.88 41.47
CA GLU A 317 21.11 7.26 41.17
C GLU A 317 20.97 5.77 40.83
N GLN A 318 20.17 5.01 41.59
CA GLN A 318 19.93 3.59 41.33
C GLN A 318 19.31 3.33 39.95
N ILE A 319 18.36 4.17 39.53
CA ILE A 319 17.74 4.05 38.20
C ILE A 319 18.69 4.52 37.11
N PHE A 320 19.43 5.60 37.34
CA PHE A 320 20.40 6.10 36.39
C PHE A 320 21.49 5.06 36.09
N ASP A 321 22.03 4.42 37.14
CA ASP A 321 23.01 3.34 37.01
C ASP A 321 22.42 2.11 36.31
N PHE A 322 21.17 1.75 36.64
CA PHE A 322 20.45 0.67 35.97
C PHE A 322 20.28 0.93 34.46
N LEU A 323 19.82 2.13 34.08
CA LEU A 323 19.62 2.50 32.67
C LEU A 323 20.96 2.58 31.91
N ASN A 324 22.02 3.06 32.53
CA ASN A 324 23.37 3.05 31.97
C ASN A 324 23.97 1.64 31.88
N ALA A 325 23.65 0.74 32.81
CA ALA A 325 24.04 -0.66 32.73
C ALA A 325 23.34 -1.36 31.55
N LEU A 326 22.09 -1.02 31.26
CA LEU A 326 21.37 -1.54 30.08
C LEU A 326 22.01 -1.06 28.77
N SER A 327 22.43 0.20 28.67
CA SER A 327 23.09 0.72 27.44
C SER A 327 24.49 0.11 27.22
N LYS A 328 25.20 -0.25 28.28
CA LYS A 328 26.52 -0.93 28.20
C LYS A 328 26.42 -2.45 28.02
N GLY A 329 25.39 -3.08 28.58
CA GLY A 329 25.18 -4.53 28.56
C GLY A 329 24.41 -5.04 27.34
N THR A 330 23.72 -4.14 26.62
CA THR A 330 23.16 -4.43 25.31
C THR A 330 24.05 -3.81 24.26
N GLY A 331 24.86 -4.61 23.58
CA GLY A 331 25.28 -4.26 22.23
C GLY A 331 24.00 -4.16 21.41
N ILE A 332 23.38 -2.98 21.37
CA ILE A 332 22.29 -2.68 20.44
C ILE A 332 22.96 -2.63 19.08
N ASP A 333 23.11 -3.81 18.48
CA ASP A 333 23.43 -3.94 17.08
C ASP A 333 22.19 -3.52 16.31
N LEU A 334 22.03 -2.21 16.15
CA LEU A 334 21.16 -1.58 15.16
C LEU A 334 21.86 -1.58 13.79
N ASP A 335 22.72 -2.58 13.52
CA ASP A 335 23.09 -2.90 12.15
C ASP A 335 21.88 -3.50 11.43
N LEU A 336 21.23 -2.64 10.65
CA LEU A 336 20.81 -3.03 9.30
C LEU A 336 22.06 -3.19 8.40
N GLN A 337 23.07 -3.95 8.84
CA GLN A 337 24.04 -4.53 7.95
C GLN A 337 23.47 -5.86 7.48
N THR A 338 22.81 -5.78 6.32
CA THR A 338 22.67 -6.92 5.42
C THR A 338 24.03 -7.58 5.29
N THR A 339 24.11 -8.84 5.68
CA THR A 339 25.29 -9.69 5.66
C THR A 339 26.05 -9.53 4.34
N MET A 340 27.10 -8.71 4.33
CA MET A 340 28.07 -8.70 3.23
C MET A 340 28.90 -9.97 3.35
N GLN A 341 28.44 -11.06 2.76
CA GLN A 341 29.35 -12.14 2.39
C GLN A 341 30.22 -11.61 1.25
N LYS A 342 31.40 -11.09 1.61
CA LYS A 342 32.53 -10.98 0.69
C LYS A 342 32.75 -12.36 0.09
N THR A 343 32.48 -12.49 -1.20
CA THR A 343 32.91 -13.63 -2.00
C THR A 343 34.45 -13.64 -1.98
N PRO A 344 35.13 -14.71 -1.54
CA PRO A 344 36.54 -14.85 -1.82
C PRO A 344 36.69 -15.09 -3.32
N GLU A 345 37.55 -14.30 -3.97
CA GLU A 345 38.05 -14.59 -5.31
C GLU A 345 38.53 -16.04 -5.36
N ARG A 346 38.02 -16.80 -6.33
CA ARG A 346 38.53 -18.15 -6.63
C ARG A 346 39.90 -18.02 -7.29
N PRO A 347 40.99 -18.58 -6.73
CA PRO A 347 42.20 -18.83 -7.50
C PRO A 347 41.92 -19.98 -8.48
N LYS A 348 42.48 -19.85 -9.69
CA LYS A 348 42.40 -20.84 -10.77
C LYS A 348 42.83 -22.23 -10.27
N ALA A 349 41.98 -23.23 -10.46
CA ALA A 349 42.30 -24.62 -10.14
C ALA A 349 43.36 -25.17 -11.12
N GLN A 350 44.58 -25.38 -10.62
CA GLN A 350 45.50 -26.35 -11.18
C GLN A 350 45.16 -27.74 -10.62
N ARG A 351 45.12 -28.70 -11.54
CA ARG A 351 44.71 -30.08 -11.37
C ARG A 351 45.87 -30.87 -10.76
N GLN A 352 45.74 -31.37 -9.52
CA GLN A 352 46.56 -32.47 -9.03
C GLN A 352 45.71 -33.47 -8.24
N GLN A 353 45.88 -34.74 -8.60
CA GLN A 353 45.31 -35.92 -7.99
C GLN A 353 45.92 -36.15 -6.60
N ARG A 354 45.13 -36.63 -5.63
CA ARG A 354 45.36 -37.93 -4.95
C ARG A 354 44.47 -38.16 -3.72
N GLN A 355 44.01 -39.41 -3.69
CA GLN A 355 43.90 -40.36 -2.58
C GLN A 355 42.82 -40.23 -1.48
N VAL A 356 42.10 -41.34 -1.42
CA VAL A 356 41.17 -41.86 -0.43
C VAL A 356 41.86 -42.02 0.93
N ASN A 357 41.16 -41.68 2.02
CA ASN A 357 41.16 -42.43 3.28
C ASN A 357 40.08 -41.94 4.25
N GLY A 358 39.39 -42.91 4.87
CA GLY A 358 39.07 -42.90 6.31
C GLY A 358 37.78 -42.22 6.77
N ASN A 359 36.86 -43.03 7.30
CA ASN A 359 35.57 -42.66 7.91
C ASN A 359 35.67 -41.76 9.14
N GLU A 360 34.69 -40.85 9.29
CA GLU A 360 34.08 -40.50 10.58
C GLU A 360 32.65 -39.96 10.35
N VAL A 361 31.64 -40.68 10.83
CA VAL A 361 30.22 -40.30 10.72
C VAL A 361 29.84 -39.45 11.93
N LYS A 362 29.51 -38.17 11.71
CA LYS A 362 28.83 -37.30 12.70
C LYS A 362 27.31 -37.38 12.51
N PRO A 363 26.50 -37.31 13.60
CA PRO A 363 25.05 -37.42 13.49
C PRO A 363 24.47 -36.23 12.71
N ALA A 364 23.50 -36.55 11.85
CA ALA A 364 22.82 -35.60 10.97
C ALA A 364 22.12 -34.49 11.76
N SER A 365 22.33 -33.25 11.33
CA SER A 365 21.54 -32.10 11.75
C SER A 365 20.08 -32.27 11.28
N PRO A 366 19.08 -31.84 12.07
CA PRO A 366 17.67 -32.03 11.71
C PRO A 366 17.29 -31.24 10.44
N ASP A 367 16.42 -31.83 9.62
CA ASP A 367 15.94 -31.31 8.33
C ASP A 367 15.29 -29.91 8.48
N PRO A 368 15.70 -28.89 7.71
CA PRO A 368 15.13 -27.54 7.75
C PRO A 368 13.64 -27.46 7.35
N ARG A 369 13.04 -28.55 6.86
CA ARG A 369 11.66 -28.60 6.34
C ARG A 369 10.56 -28.84 7.38
N LEU A 370 10.92 -29.00 8.65
CA LEU A 370 9.97 -28.97 9.79
C LEU A 370 10.25 -27.72 10.63
N ARG A 371 9.84 -26.54 10.15
CA ARG A 371 9.70 -25.37 11.03
C ARG A 371 8.48 -25.63 11.91
N SER A 372 8.69 -26.09 13.14
CA SER A 372 7.65 -26.00 14.17
C SER A 372 7.17 -24.55 14.24
N GLU A 373 5.86 -24.35 14.24
CA GLU A 373 5.32 -23.01 14.39
C GLU A 373 5.74 -22.47 15.75
N SER A 374 6.01 -21.16 15.83
CA SER A 374 6.36 -20.56 17.12
C SER A 374 5.26 -20.89 18.14
N PRO A 375 5.59 -21.40 19.34
CA PRO A 375 4.61 -21.77 20.37
C PRO A 375 3.59 -20.67 20.67
N ARG A 376 4.00 -19.40 20.51
CA ARG A 376 3.14 -18.22 20.68
C ARG A 376 2.05 -18.10 19.60
N LYS A 377 2.36 -18.46 18.34
CA LYS A 377 1.39 -18.44 17.22
C LYS A 377 0.30 -19.50 17.41
N GLU A 378 0.65 -20.64 17.96
CA GLU A 378 -0.30 -21.69 18.30
C GLU A 378 -1.25 -21.22 19.41
N LYS A 379 -0.73 -20.59 20.47
CA LYS A 379 -1.56 -19.98 21.53
C LYS A 379 -2.57 -18.96 20.99
N TYR A 380 -2.15 -18.07 20.10
CA TYR A 380 -3.08 -17.12 19.46
C TYR A 380 -4.17 -17.83 18.67
N THR A 381 -3.79 -18.84 17.89
CA THR A 381 -4.73 -19.60 17.06
C THR A 381 -5.79 -20.29 17.95
N ALA A 382 -5.35 -20.95 19.02
CA ALA A 382 -6.24 -21.61 19.97
C ALA A 382 -7.17 -20.61 20.68
N TYR A 383 -6.61 -19.50 21.18
CA TYR A 383 -7.37 -18.46 21.87
C TYR A 383 -8.49 -17.88 21.02
N PHE A 384 -8.19 -17.47 19.78
CA PHE A 384 -9.19 -16.87 18.90
C PHE A 384 -10.18 -17.89 18.36
N GLN A 385 -9.78 -19.15 18.21
CA GLN A 385 -10.70 -20.21 17.81
C GLN A 385 -11.80 -20.39 18.87
N GLU A 386 -11.41 -20.53 20.15
CA GLU A 386 -12.37 -20.63 21.26
C GLU A 386 -13.25 -19.38 21.39
N LEU A 387 -12.67 -18.18 21.27
CA LEU A 387 -13.44 -16.93 21.28
C LEU A 387 -14.50 -16.90 20.16
N ILE A 388 -14.13 -17.29 18.94
CA ILE A 388 -15.03 -17.33 17.79
C ILE A 388 -16.15 -18.36 18.01
N ASP A 389 -15.81 -19.54 18.51
CA ASP A 389 -16.79 -20.61 18.72
C ASP A 389 -17.83 -20.20 19.78
N GLN A 390 -17.41 -19.63 20.91
CA GLN A 390 -18.34 -19.10 21.92
C GLN A 390 -19.21 -17.96 21.37
N LEU A 391 -18.62 -17.00 20.66
CA LEU A 391 -19.36 -15.91 20.03
C LEU A 391 -20.38 -16.40 18.98
N ARG A 392 -20.05 -17.46 18.22
CA ARG A 392 -20.93 -18.05 17.22
C ARG A 392 -22.08 -18.81 17.88
N GLU A 393 -21.75 -19.73 18.78
CA GLU A 393 -22.68 -20.74 19.27
C GLU A 393 -23.60 -20.21 20.38
N GLN A 394 -23.07 -19.37 21.26
CA GLN A 394 -23.81 -18.88 22.43
C GLN A 394 -24.47 -17.52 22.18
N HIS A 395 -23.87 -16.69 21.32
CA HIS A 395 -24.30 -15.29 21.17
C HIS A 395 -24.77 -14.92 19.76
N ASN A 396 -24.70 -15.83 18.78
CA ASN A 396 -25.03 -15.56 17.38
C ASN A 396 -24.33 -14.28 16.84
N PHE A 397 -23.14 -13.98 17.37
CA PHE A 397 -22.44 -12.72 17.09
C PHE A 397 -21.78 -12.75 15.70
N THR A 398 -21.24 -13.90 15.31
CA THR A 398 -20.52 -14.13 14.06
C THR A 398 -20.91 -15.46 13.42
N LYS A 399 -20.77 -15.57 12.10
CA LYS A 399 -20.93 -16.83 11.34
C LYS A 399 -19.59 -17.52 11.02
N VAL A 400 -18.48 -16.90 11.45
CA VAL A 400 -17.12 -17.40 11.19
C VAL A 400 -16.91 -18.74 11.89
N ARG A 401 -16.23 -19.66 11.20
CA ARG A 401 -15.90 -21.00 11.73
C ARG A 401 -14.44 -21.22 12.11
N ARG A 402 -13.53 -20.39 11.60
CA ARG A 402 -12.10 -20.58 11.77
C ARG A 402 -11.39 -19.29 12.11
N ALA A 403 -10.54 -19.33 13.13
CA ALA A 403 -9.57 -18.28 13.42
C ALA A 403 -8.48 -18.21 12.33
N MET A 404 -7.88 -17.03 12.18
CA MET A 404 -6.69 -16.86 11.34
C MET A 404 -5.47 -17.42 12.07
N LYS A 405 -4.65 -18.19 11.33
CA LYS A 405 -3.49 -18.88 11.92
C LYS A 405 -2.42 -17.89 12.38
N GLY A 406 -2.07 -17.93 13.66
CA GLY A 406 -0.96 -17.18 14.25
C GLY A 406 -1.15 -15.67 14.36
N GLN A 407 -2.36 -15.14 14.16
CA GLN A 407 -2.63 -13.70 14.26
C GLN A 407 -2.92 -13.27 15.70
N HIS A 408 -2.37 -12.14 16.12
CA HIS A 408 -2.54 -11.59 17.47
C HIS A 408 -3.84 -10.79 17.66
N TYR A 409 -4.68 -10.74 16.64
CA TYR A 409 -5.98 -10.07 16.65
C TYR A 409 -6.96 -10.79 15.72
N TYR A 410 -8.24 -10.51 15.90
CA TYR A 410 -9.31 -10.91 15.01
C TYR A 410 -10.28 -9.74 14.76
N ALA A 411 -10.62 -9.50 13.49
CA ALA A 411 -11.51 -8.42 13.07
C ALA A 411 -12.90 -8.96 12.68
N PHE A 412 -13.90 -8.69 13.52
CA PHE A 412 -15.30 -9.03 13.30
C PHE A 412 -16.02 -7.96 12.48
N ALA A 413 -16.99 -8.40 11.68
CA ALA A 413 -17.85 -7.49 10.94
C ALA A 413 -18.77 -6.71 11.89
N SER A 414 -18.82 -5.38 11.74
CA SER A 414 -19.80 -4.55 12.46
C SER A 414 -21.20 -4.59 11.85
N GLY A 415 -21.34 -5.12 10.64
CA GLY A 415 -22.53 -4.98 9.80
C GLY A 415 -22.50 -3.73 8.90
N SER A 416 -21.57 -2.81 9.13
CA SER A 416 -21.34 -1.62 8.29
C SER A 416 -20.02 -1.70 7.52
N THR A 417 -20.07 -1.42 6.22
CA THR A 417 -18.86 -1.34 5.37
C THR A 417 -17.88 -0.32 5.93
N GLY A 418 -16.58 -0.63 5.91
CA GLY A 418 -15.52 0.25 6.43
C GLY A 418 -15.39 0.30 7.95
N ILE A 419 -16.22 -0.42 8.71
CA ILE A 419 -16.16 -0.44 10.18
C ILE A 419 -16.05 -1.87 10.70
N LYS A 420 -15.10 -2.12 11.61
CA LYS A 420 -14.86 -3.45 12.19
C LYS A 420 -14.76 -3.39 13.71
N TYR A 421 -15.20 -4.45 14.39
CA TYR A 421 -14.92 -4.69 15.81
C TYR A 421 -13.70 -5.60 15.90
N VAL A 422 -12.60 -5.16 16.51
CA VAL A 422 -11.32 -5.87 16.51
C VAL A 422 -10.94 -6.25 17.94
N ALA A 423 -10.83 -7.53 18.23
CA ALA A 423 -10.30 -8.04 19.50
C ALA A 423 -8.83 -8.44 19.31
N GLY A 424 -7.95 -8.08 20.24
CA GLY A 424 -6.53 -8.39 20.06
C GLY A 424 -5.65 -8.25 21.29
N PHE A 425 -4.38 -8.63 21.09
CA PHE A 425 -3.28 -8.46 22.04
C PHE A 425 -2.24 -7.51 21.47
N SER A 426 -1.78 -6.56 22.27
CA SER A 426 -0.70 -5.64 21.92
C SER A 426 0.65 -6.17 22.39
N LYS A 427 1.72 -5.75 21.73
CA LYS A 427 3.11 -5.95 22.21
C LYS A 427 3.38 -5.29 23.56
N GLN A 428 2.57 -4.28 23.93
CA GLN A 428 2.65 -3.56 25.21
C GLN A 428 1.86 -4.23 26.35
N GLN A 429 1.65 -5.55 26.33
CA GLN A 429 0.92 -6.28 27.38
C GLN A 429 -0.51 -5.77 27.62
N LYS A 430 -1.22 -5.44 26.52
CA LYS A 430 -2.62 -5.01 26.55
C LYS A 430 -3.50 -6.01 25.81
N VAL A 431 -4.60 -6.41 26.43
CA VAL A 431 -5.74 -7.04 25.77
C VAL A 431 -6.70 -5.92 25.41
N TYR A 432 -6.99 -5.77 24.12
CA TYR A 432 -7.77 -4.65 23.64
C TYR A 432 -8.98 -5.10 22.82
N LEU A 433 -9.95 -4.21 22.77
CA LEU A 433 -11.07 -4.19 21.85
C LEU A 433 -11.07 -2.85 21.13
N ARG A 434 -11.28 -2.86 19.82
CA ARG A 434 -11.15 -1.66 18.97
C ARG A 434 -12.32 -1.56 18.00
N LEU A 435 -12.93 -0.38 17.94
CA LEU A 435 -13.70 0.05 16.79
C LEU A 435 -12.72 0.59 15.75
N SER A 436 -12.55 -0.12 14.63
CA SER A 436 -11.71 0.33 13.54
C SER A 436 -12.55 0.98 12.46
N ILE A 437 -12.26 2.24 12.12
CA ILE A 437 -12.91 3.02 11.08
C ILE A 437 -11.91 3.19 9.95
N ASN A 438 -12.23 2.59 8.80
CA ASN A 438 -11.38 2.61 7.60
C ASN A 438 -12.23 2.50 6.32
N PHE A 439 -12.52 3.65 5.71
CA PHE A 439 -13.18 3.77 4.41
C PHE A 439 -12.20 3.87 3.25
N GLY A 440 -10.88 3.74 3.50
CA GLY A 440 -9.84 3.93 2.50
C GLY A 440 -9.54 5.41 2.17
N ASP A 441 -10.21 6.35 2.85
CA ASP A 441 -10.11 7.79 2.61
C ASP A 441 -9.95 8.53 3.95
N ARG A 442 -8.88 9.33 4.08
CA ARG A 442 -8.55 10.00 5.36
C ARG A 442 -9.66 10.96 5.79
N GLU A 443 -10.17 11.78 4.88
CA GLU A 443 -11.19 12.79 5.20
C GLU A 443 -12.52 12.14 5.59
N LYS A 444 -12.91 11.05 4.92
CA LYS A 444 -14.10 10.28 5.32
C LYS A 444 -13.94 9.64 6.68
N ASN A 445 -12.75 9.12 7.00
CA ASN A 445 -12.48 8.50 8.28
C ASN A 445 -12.52 9.51 9.43
N THR A 446 -11.84 10.66 9.27
CA THR A 446 -11.86 11.72 10.29
C THR A 446 -13.25 12.34 10.43
N SER A 447 -13.94 12.62 9.33
CA SER A 447 -15.31 13.16 9.39
C SER A 447 -16.28 12.21 10.08
N PHE A 448 -16.16 10.90 9.83
CA PHE A 448 -16.97 9.89 10.51
C PHE A 448 -16.63 9.78 11.99
N PHE A 449 -15.35 9.83 12.33
CA PHE A 449 -14.89 9.85 13.71
C PHE A 449 -15.41 11.08 14.46
N ASP A 450 -15.35 12.26 13.85
CA ASP A 450 -15.79 13.53 14.44
C ASP A 450 -17.29 13.47 14.80
N VAL A 451 -18.12 12.89 13.92
CA VAL A 451 -19.55 12.71 14.19
C VAL A 451 -19.81 11.74 15.35
N LEU A 452 -18.97 10.71 15.53
CA LEU A 452 -19.04 9.85 16.72
C LEU A 452 -18.56 10.59 17.98
N GLU A 453 -17.50 11.39 17.85
CA GLU A 453 -16.91 12.13 18.97
C GLU A 453 -17.85 13.22 19.51
N GLU A 454 -18.72 13.80 18.68
CA GLU A 454 -19.83 14.67 19.13
C GLU A 454 -20.71 14.02 20.22
N ARG A 455 -20.80 12.68 20.24
CA ARG A 455 -21.55 11.90 21.24
C ARG A 455 -20.66 11.12 22.21
N LYS A 456 -19.37 11.43 22.27
CA LYS A 456 -18.38 10.76 23.14
C LYS A 456 -18.85 10.63 24.59
N ALA A 457 -19.37 11.70 25.19
CA ALA A 457 -19.87 11.65 26.57
C ALA A 457 -21.00 10.62 26.76
N LYS A 458 -21.96 10.59 25.83
CA LYS A 458 -23.10 9.65 25.87
C LYS A 458 -22.68 8.20 25.58
N ILE A 459 -21.71 8.01 24.69
CA ILE A 459 -21.18 6.69 24.35
C ILE A 459 -20.37 6.17 25.53
N THR A 460 -19.40 6.95 26.04
CA THR A 460 -18.54 6.55 27.17
C THR A 460 -19.35 6.26 28.44
N ALA A 461 -20.43 7.00 28.72
CA ALA A 461 -21.30 6.73 29.88
C ALA A 461 -21.98 5.35 29.85
N GLN A 462 -22.04 4.69 28.69
CA GLN A 462 -22.60 3.34 28.58
C GLN A 462 -21.57 2.24 28.83
N PHE A 463 -20.28 2.55 28.97
CA PHE A 463 -19.22 1.57 29.20
C PHE A 463 -18.67 1.65 30.63
N ASP A 464 -18.42 0.48 31.22
CA ASP A 464 -17.80 0.37 32.56
C ASP A 464 -16.26 0.40 32.46
N VAL A 465 -15.73 0.41 31.24
CA VAL A 465 -14.30 0.53 30.92
C VAL A 465 -14.05 1.83 30.16
N PRO A 466 -12.90 2.50 30.42
CA PRO A 466 -12.56 3.73 29.72
C PRO A 466 -12.39 3.47 28.22
N LEU A 467 -12.99 4.35 27.41
CA LEU A 467 -12.80 4.39 25.97
C LEU A 467 -11.75 5.43 25.60
N TYR A 468 -10.79 5.01 24.79
CA TYR A 468 -9.71 5.83 24.26
C TYR A 468 -10.03 6.18 22.81
N TRP A 469 -10.17 7.47 22.55
CA TRP A 469 -10.58 8.01 21.25
C TRP A 469 -9.33 8.50 20.53
N ASP A 470 -8.92 7.79 19.48
CA ASP A 470 -7.71 8.05 18.72
C ASP A 470 -8.07 8.37 17.26
N ARG A 471 -8.17 9.67 16.97
CA ARG A 471 -8.47 10.20 15.63
C ARG A 471 -7.36 9.89 14.62
N ARG A 472 -6.11 9.71 15.09
CA ARG A 472 -4.91 9.46 14.29
C ARG A 472 -4.70 10.47 13.15
N ASP A 473 -4.53 11.74 13.54
CA ASP A 473 -4.24 12.84 12.61
C ASP A 473 -2.81 12.81 12.00
N GLY A 474 -2.01 11.78 12.30
CA GLY A 474 -0.64 11.64 11.81
C GLY A 474 -0.53 11.30 10.32
N ASP A 475 0.50 11.82 9.67
CA ASP A 475 0.74 11.55 8.25
C ASP A 475 1.01 10.06 7.97
N GLY A 476 0.33 9.54 6.95
CA GLY A 476 0.41 8.14 6.54
C GLY A 476 -0.57 7.20 7.24
N VAL A 477 -1.32 7.67 8.23
CA VAL A 477 -2.37 6.88 8.89
C VAL A 477 -3.73 7.16 8.25
N LEU A 478 -4.41 6.07 7.85
CA LEU A 478 -5.71 6.13 7.17
C LEU A 478 -6.89 5.71 8.07
N ARG A 479 -6.65 5.35 9.33
CA ARG A 479 -7.68 4.72 10.18
C ARG A 479 -7.86 5.49 11.48
N CYS A 480 -9.10 5.64 11.93
CA CYS A 480 -9.42 6.17 13.24
C CYS A 480 -9.85 5.01 14.16
N HIS A 481 -9.49 5.07 15.44
CA HIS A 481 -9.75 4.00 16.39
C HIS A 481 -10.46 4.50 17.64
N ILE A 482 -11.36 3.67 18.17
CA ILE A 482 -11.89 3.83 19.53
C ILE A 482 -11.58 2.53 20.27
N ASP A 483 -10.74 2.60 21.29
CA ASP A 483 -10.19 1.45 21.97
C ASP A 483 -10.71 1.33 23.40
N ALA A 484 -10.98 0.11 23.84
CA ALA A 484 -11.04 -0.28 25.24
C ALA A 484 -9.91 -1.28 25.48
N TYR A 485 -9.20 -1.19 26.60
CA TYR A 485 -8.17 -2.18 26.91
C TYR A 485 -8.02 -2.43 28.40
N ARG A 486 -7.43 -3.59 28.70
CA ARG A 486 -6.97 -4.00 30.02
C ARG A 486 -5.56 -4.57 29.92
N LYS A 487 -4.83 -4.64 31.04
CA LYS A 487 -3.53 -5.30 31.12
C LYS A 487 -3.70 -6.81 30.88
N GLY A 488 -2.83 -7.41 30.07
CA GLY A 488 -2.79 -8.85 29.84
C GLY A 488 -1.94 -9.29 28.64
N SER A 489 -1.56 -10.57 28.63
CA SER A 489 -0.72 -11.20 27.60
C SER A 489 -1.34 -12.50 27.09
N ILE A 490 -1.00 -12.89 25.86
CA ILE A 490 -1.25 -14.26 25.39
C ILE A 490 -0.40 -15.30 26.13
N ASP A 491 0.69 -14.86 26.78
CA ASP A 491 1.59 -15.74 27.53
C ASP A 491 1.12 -15.98 28.96
N SER A 492 0.04 -15.33 29.40
CA SER A 492 -0.57 -15.53 30.71
C SER A 492 -1.07 -16.98 30.88
N ASP A 493 -1.32 -17.37 32.13
CA ASP A 493 -1.85 -18.69 32.44
C ASP A 493 -3.29 -18.91 31.91
N ALA A 494 -3.76 -20.16 31.96
CA ALA A 494 -5.05 -20.53 31.39
C ALA A 494 -6.24 -19.78 32.04
N SER A 495 -6.16 -19.50 33.35
CA SER A 495 -7.21 -18.79 34.08
C SER A 495 -7.30 -17.33 33.62
N ALA A 496 -6.16 -16.66 33.47
CA ALA A 496 -6.10 -15.31 32.93
C ALA A 496 -6.59 -15.24 31.48
N LEU A 497 -6.23 -16.21 30.63
CA LEU A 497 -6.72 -16.28 29.24
C LEU A 497 -8.24 -16.47 29.18
N GLU A 498 -8.81 -17.28 30.08
CA GLU A 498 -10.26 -17.43 30.20
C GLU A 498 -10.93 -16.12 30.62
N ALA A 499 -10.38 -15.42 31.62
CA ALA A 499 -10.87 -14.10 32.03
C ALA A 499 -10.78 -13.05 30.91
N PHE A 500 -9.74 -13.12 30.07
CA PHE A 500 -9.62 -12.24 28.91
C PHE A 500 -10.67 -12.56 27.84
N ARG A 501 -10.97 -13.85 27.59
CA ARG A 501 -12.03 -14.23 26.66
C ARG A 501 -13.40 -13.78 27.13
N ALA A 502 -13.72 -14.01 28.40
CA ALA A 502 -14.97 -13.54 29.00
C ALA A 502 -15.11 -12.02 28.83
N TRP A 503 -14.04 -11.28 29.12
CA TRP A 503 -13.99 -9.84 28.90
C TRP A 503 -14.16 -9.44 27.43
N HIS A 504 -13.52 -10.14 26.48
CA HIS A 504 -13.73 -9.88 25.05
C HIS A 504 -15.17 -10.12 24.63
N ILE A 505 -15.79 -11.21 25.08
CA ILE A 505 -17.19 -11.54 24.74
C ILE A 505 -18.12 -10.46 25.25
N GLU A 506 -18.04 -10.13 26.55
CA GLU A 506 -18.87 -9.10 27.18
C GLU A 506 -18.75 -7.76 26.43
N ASN A 507 -17.51 -7.31 26.19
CA ASN A 507 -17.26 -6.02 25.56
C ASN A 507 -17.57 -6.03 24.05
N LEU A 508 -17.43 -7.15 23.34
CA LEU A 508 -17.86 -7.26 21.93
C LEU A 508 -19.38 -7.13 21.80
N LEU A 509 -20.14 -7.77 22.69
CA LEU A 509 -21.59 -7.65 22.73
C LEU A 509 -22.01 -6.21 23.04
N LYS A 510 -21.33 -5.58 24.01
CA LYS A 510 -21.56 -4.19 24.39
C LYS A 510 -21.19 -3.21 23.27
N PHE A 511 -20.05 -3.42 22.60
CA PHE A 511 -19.65 -2.65 21.41
C PHE A 511 -20.72 -2.75 20.32
N LYS A 512 -21.21 -3.95 20.02
CA LYS A 512 -22.27 -4.12 19.02
C LYS A 512 -23.56 -3.43 19.44
N ALA A 513 -23.98 -3.54 20.70
CA ALA A 513 -25.21 -2.89 21.18
C ALA A 513 -25.13 -1.36 21.13
N VAL A 514 -24.01 -0.77 21.58
CA VAL A 514 -23.85 0.69 21.70
C VAL A 514 -23.45 1.34 20.38
N PHE A 515 -22.48 0.78 19.65
CA PHE A 515 -21.96 1.43 18.45
C PHE A 515 -22.82 1.20 17.21
N THR A 516 -23.60 0.11 17.09
CA THR A 516 -24.45 -0.10 15.91
C THR A 516 -25.41 1.07 15.64
N PRO A 517 -26.20 1.57 16.61
CA PRO A 517 -27.07 2.73 16.37
C PRO A 517 -26.28 4.03 16.12
N GLU A 518 -25.14 4.22 16.78
CA GLU A 518 -24.31 5.41 16.59
C GLU A 518 -23.63 5.44 15.21
N ILE A 519 -23.21 4.28 14.71
CA ILE A 519 -22.68 4.09 13.35
C ILE A 519 -23.75 4.43 12.32
N GLN A 520 -24.97 3.92 12.50
CA GLN A 520 -26.09 4.20 11.59
C GLN A 520 -26.41 5.69 11.55
N ARG A 521 -26.52 6.33 12.73
CA ARG A 521 -26.72 7.78 12.84
C ARG A 521 -25.60 8.58 12.16
N ALA A 522 -24.35 8.19 12.38
CA ALA A 522 -23.21 8.89 11.79
C ALA A 522 -23.24 8.82 10.25
N ARG A 523 -23.66 7.69 9.67
CA ARG A 523 -23.88 7.55 8.23
C ARG A 523 -24.96 8.50 7.72
N GLU A 524 -26.12 8.53 8.37
CA GLU A 524 -27.24 9.41 7.99
C GLU A 524 -26.86 10.89 8.08
N THR A 525 -26.09 11.25 9.11
CA THR A 525 -25.58 12.61 9.31
C THR A 525 -24.62 13.03 8.20
N LEU A 526 -23.76 12.13 7.73
CA LEU A 526 -22.81 12.42 6.65
C LEU A 526 -23.42 12.33 5.24
N GLN A 527 -24.56 11.65 5.08
CA GLN A 527 -25.30 11.63 3.81
C GLN A 527 -26.19 12.87 3.62
N SER A 528 -26.54 13.56 4.72
CA SER A 528 -27.35 14.78 4.72
C SER A 528 -26.53 16.07 4.68
N ARG A 529 -25.21 15.98 4.88
CA ARG A 529 -24.22 17.04 4.65
C ARG A 529 -23.67 16.94 3.23
#